data_AF-A0A9W7SV20-F1
#
_entry.id   AF-A0A9W7SV20-F1
#
_cell.length_a   1.000
_cell.length_b   1.000
_cell.length_c   1.000
_cell.angle_alpha   90.00
_cell.angle_beta   90.00
_cell.angle_gamma   90.00
#
_symmetry.space_group_name_H-M   'P 1'
#
loop_
_entity.id
_entity.type
_entity.pdbx_description
1 polymer ?
#
loop_
_entity_poly.entity_id
_entity_poly.type
_entity_poly.pdbx_seq_one_letter_code
_entity_poly.pdbx_strand_id
1 'polypeptide(L)'
;MGTSLTVQPFAGLVGLAQEGVPRVLINREGVGGLGTRGDDVLVLGECDDGVRRVAEACGWLGELEGLWAGMVAEGEREEEDVGKEEGKGKDEALNEEIEQLTREVDETLRWAKWHEERVRGEGSKDGEGGGAGKGKYEVEGGHLGHVFGAQRGDGKKEGEAG
;
A
#
# COMPACT_ATOMS: atom_id res chain seq x y z
N MET A 1 -27.50 10.15 2.19
CA MET A 1 -26.90 9.73 3.46
C MET A 1 -25.39 9.77 3.30
N GLY A 2 -24.62 10.22 4.31
CA GLY A 2 -23.16 10.13 4.32
C GLY A 2 -22.45 10.76 3.11
N THR A 3 -22.87 11.95 2.70
CA THR A 3 -22.35 12.61 1.47
C THR A 3 -22.08 14.09 1.72
N SER A 4 -21.06 14.64 1.05
CA SER A 4 -20.76 16.07 1.03
C SER A 4 -21.58 16.86 -0.01
N LEU A 5 -22.19 16.16 -0.98
CA LEU A 5 -22.87 16.75 -2.15
C LEU A 5 -22.01 17.79 -2.89
N THR A 6 -20.71 17.54 -3.02
CA THR A 6 -19.77 18.44 -3.75
C THR A 6 -19.46 17.98 -5.18
N VAL A 7 -19.60 16.68 -5.47
CA VAL A 7 -19.19 16.09 -6.74
C VAL A 7 -20.34 16.08 -7.74
N GLN A 8 -20.10 16.67 -8.92
CA GLN A 8 -21.04 16.66 -10.04
C GLN A 8 -20.85 15.41 -10.92
N PRO A 9 -21.92 14.88 -11.53
CA PRO A 9 -23.29 15.42 -11.55
C PRO A 9 -24.17 15.04 -10.34
N PHE A 10 -23.66 14.20 -9.44
CA PHE A 10 -24.46 13.57 -8.37
C PHE A 10 -25.06 14.58 -7.39
N ALA A 11 -24.32 15.64 -7.06
CA ALA A 11 -24.79 16.72 -6.19
C ALA A 11 -26.07 17.42 -6.71
N GLY A 12 -26.32 17.38 -8.03
CA GLY A 12 -27.55 17.94 -8.61
C GLY A 12 -28.81 17.11 -8.35
N LEU A 13 -28.69 15.82 -8.03
CA LEU A 13 -29.84 14.91 -7.94
C LEU A 13 -30.85 15.33 -6.86
N VAL A 14 -30.38 15.86 -5.74
CA VAL A 14 -31.25 16.31 -4.65
C VAL A 14 -32.16 17.47 -5.06
N GLY A 15 -31.74 18.26 -6.06
CA GLY A 15 -32.53 19.34 -6.64
C GLY A 15 -33.62 18.88 -7.60
N LEU A 16 -33.56 17.63 -8.09
CA LEU A 16 -34.55 17.07 -9.01
C LEU A 16 -35.81 16.55 -8.30
N ALA A 17 -35.78 16.44 -6.97
CA ALA A 17 -36.96 16.11 -6.17
C ALA A 17 -38.04 17.21 -6.33
N GLN A 18 -39.27 16.78 -6.64
CA GLN A 18 -40.42 17.68 -6.84
C GLN A 18 -40.77 18.44 -5.56
N GLU A 19 -41.48 19.56 -5.72
CA GLU A 19 -41.98 20.33 -4.58
C GLU A 19 -43.02 19.52 -3.79
N GLY A 20 -42.98 19.61 -2.46
CA GLY A 20 -43.86 18.84 -1.56
C GLY A 20 -43.49 17.36 -1.40
N VAL A 21 -42.38 16.91 -1.99
CA VAL A 21 -41.78 15.61 -1.69
C VAL A 21 -40.73 15.81 -0.59
N PRO A 22 -40.97 15.29 0.63
CA PRO A 22 -40.04 15.46 1.74
C PRO A 22 -38.68 14.86 1.41
N ARG A 23 -37.62 15.60 1.70
CA ARG A 23 -36.23 15.13 1.56
C ARG A 23 -35.61 14.97 2.93
N VAL A 24 -34.94 13.85 3.15
CA VAL A 24 -34.29 13.55 4.44
C VAL A 24 -32.78 13.49 4.24
N LEU A 25 -32.05 14.33 4.98
CA LEU A 25 -30.59 14.28 5.06
C LEU A 25 -30.16 13.60 6.36
N ILE A 26 -29.54 12.43 6.25
CA ILE A 26 -28.82 11.78 7.36
C ILE A 26 -27.33 11.98 7.09
N ASN A 27 -26.68 12.86 7.86
CA ASN A 27 -25.27 13.20 7.68
C ASN A 27 -24.72 13.90 8.93
N ARG A 28 -23.40 14.03 9.07
CA ARG A 28 -22.80 14.79 10.18
C ARG A 28 -23.10 16.29 10.13
N GLU A 29 -23.23 16.83 8.93
CA GLU A 29 -23.44 18.26 8.67
C GLU A 29 -24.49 18.48 7.57
N GLY A 30 -25.09 19.67 7.56
CA GLY A 30 -26.02 20.09 6.51
C GLY A 30 -25.29 20.37 5.20
N VAL A 31 -25.76 19.81 4.08
CA VAL A 31 -25.08 19.88 2.77
C VAL A 31 -26.06 20.06 1.61
N GLY A 32 -25.55 20.54 0.47
CA GLY A 32 -26.27 20.54 -0.82
C GLY A 32 -27.61 21.30 -0.84
N GLY A 33 -27.78 22.31 0.03
CA GLY A 33 -29.02 23.10 0.12
C GLY A 33 -30.22 22.32 0.68
N LEU A 34 -30.00 21.14 1.26
CA LEU A 34 -31.02 20.44 2.05
C LEU A 34 -31.25 21.20 3.36
N GLY A 35 -32.52 21.41 3.71
CA GLY A 35 -32.96 22.27 4.82
C GLY A 35 -33.46 23.65 4.38
N THR A 36 -33.48 23.90 3.08
CA THR A 36 -34.02 25.15 2.52
C THR A 36 -35.51 25.06 2.23
N ARG A 37 -36.06 23.85 2.00
CA ARG A 37 -37.50 23.63 1.87
C ARG A 37 -38.12 23.39 3.24
N GLY A 38 -39.38 23.80 3.41
CA GLY A 38 -40.10 23.65 4.68
C GLY A 38 -40.39 22.20 5.09
N ASP A 39 -40.32 21.27 4.14
CA ASP A 39 -40.50 19.83 4.31
C ASP A 39 -39.19 19.03 4.33
N ASP A 40 -38.04 19.72 4.30
CA ASP A 40 -36.74 19.06 4.46
C ASP A 40 -36.51 18.69 5.93
N VAL A 41 -36.03 17.46 6.17
CA VAL A 41 -35.69 16.96 7.51
C VAL A 41 -34.20 16.66 7.59
N LEU A 42 -33.54 17.23 8.59
CA LEU A 42 -32.10 17.06 8.81
C LEU A 42 -31.88 16.24 10.08
N VAL A 43 -31.33 15.04 9.90
CA VAL A 43 -30.88 14.16 10.97
C VAL A 43 -29.37 14.26 11.04
N LEU A 44 -28.90 15.18 11.90
CA LEU A 44 -27.48 15.47 12.04
C LEU A 44 -26.81 14.59 13.10
N GLY A 45 -25.64 14.06 12.77
CA GLY A 45 -24.84 13.20 13.64
C GLY A 45 -24.27 11.98 12.91
N GLU A 46 -24.02 10.92 13.66
CA GLU A 46 -23.58 9.65 13.07
C GLU A 46 -24.71 9.03 12.24
N CYS A 47 -24.34 8.52 11.06
CA CYS A 47 -25.33 8.00 10.10
C CYS A 47 -26.06 6.76 10.65
N ASP A 48 -25.34 5.89 11.36
CA ASP A 48 -25.92 4.66 11.92
C ASP A 48 -27.02 4.98 12.94
N ASP A 49 -26.81 5.97 13.80
CA ASP A 49 -27.83 6.41 14.77
C ASP A 49 -29.05 7.00 14.05
N GLY A 50 -28.81 7.76 12.98
CA GLY A 50 -29.89 8.27 12.14
C GLY A 50 -30.71 7.14 11.49
N VAL A 51 -30.05 6.10 10.98
CA VAL A 51 -30.71 4.92 10.39
C VAL A 51 -31.46 4.14 11.47
N ARG A 52 -30.89 3.93 12.66
CA ARG A 52 -31.58 3.27 13.78
C ARG A 52 -32.86 4.00 14.19
N ARG A 53 -32.83 5.34 14.25
CA ARG A 53 -34.03 6.15 14.54
C ARG A 53 -35.12 6.01 13.47
N VAL A 54 -34.73 5.98 12.19
CA VAL A 54 -35.68 5.74 11.09
C VAL A 54 -36.26 4.33 11.19
N ALA A 55 -35.42 3.33 11.45
CA ALA A 55 -35.87 1.95 11.61
C ALA A 55 -36.80 1.78 12.81
N GLU A 56 -36.52 2.43 13.95
CA GLU A 56 -37.39 2.44 15.12
C GLU A 56 -38.76 3.05 14.81
N ALA A 57 -38.79 4.21 14.13
CA ALA A 57 -40.04 4.87 13.73
C ALA A 57 -40.87 4.02 12.75
N CYS A 58 -40.21 3.23 11.90
CA CYS A 58 -40.86 2.29 10.97
C CYS A 58 -41.22 0.93 11.61
N GLY A 59 -40.77 0.66 12.85
CA GLY A 59 -40.93 -0.65 13.49
C GLY A 59 -40.02 -1.77 12.93
N TRP A 60 -38.95 -1.40 12.21
CA TRP A 60 -38.00 -2.32 11.57
C TRP A 60 -36.70 -2.52 12.34
N LEU A 61 -36.54 -1.89 13.51
CA LEU A 61 -35.26 -1.92 14.25
C LEU A 61 -34.75 -3.33 14.52
N GLY A 62 -35.62 -4.24 15.01
CA GLY A 62 -35.22 -5.62 15.31
C GLY A 62 -34.85 -6.43 14.06
N GLU A 63 -35.52 -6.19 12.93
CA GLU A 63 -35.17 -6.83 11.65
C GLU A 63 -33.83 -6.32 11.13
N LEU A 64 -33.60 -5.00 11.20
CA LEU A 64 -32.33 -4.38 10.82
C LEU A 64 -31.15 -4.90 11.65
N GLU A 65 -31.29 -4.95 12.98
CA GLU A 65 -30.26 -5.46 13.87
C GLU A 65 -30.01 -6.96 13.67
N GLY A 66 -31.07 -7.74 13.40
CA GLY A 66 -30.95 -9.16 13.07
C GLY A 66 -30.15 -9.40 11.78
N LEU A 67 -30.45 -8.64 10.72
CA LEU A 67 -29.71 -8.71 9.45
C LEU A 67 -28.25 -8.27 9.62
N TRP A 68 -28.01 -7.19 10.38
CA TRP A 68 -26.66 -6.71 10.65
C TRP A 68 -25.83 -7.72 11.45
N ALA A 69 -26.39 -8.29 12.52
CA ALA A 69 -25.71 -9.31 13.31
C ALA A 69 -25.39 -10.57 12.49
N GLY A 70 -26.30 -10.98 11.59
CA GLY A 70 -26.06 -12.07 10.65
C GLY A 70 -24.88 -11.80 9.72
N MET A 71 -24.85 -10.61 9.10
CA MET A 71 -23.75 -10.20 8.21
C MET A 71 -22.41 -10.10 8.94
N VAL A 72 -22.38 -9.56 10.16
CA VAL A 72 -21.15 -9.47 10.95
C VAL A 72 -20.65 -10.87 11.31
N ALA A 73 -21.55 -11.77 11.73
CA ALA A 73 -21.17 -13.15 12.04
C ALA A 73 -20.69 -13.94 10.80
N GLU A 74 -21.22 -13.66 9.61
CA GLU A 74 -20.72 -14.23 8.35
C GLU A 74 -19.35 -13.63 7.97
N GLY A 75 -19.18 -12.31 8.07
CA GLY A 75 -17.90 -11.65 7.80
C GLY A 75 -16.80 -12.11 8.76
N GLU A 76 -17.08 -12.25 10.07
CA GLU A 76 -16.13 -12.77 11.06
C GLU A 76 -15.78 -14.25 10.81
N ARG A 77 -16.69 -15.04 10.24
CA ARG A 77 -16.41 -16.44 9.85
C ARG A 77 -15.57 -16.52 8.59
N GLU A 78 -15.73 -15.60 7.65
CA GLU A 78 -14.91 -15.51 6.44
C GLU A 78 -13.50 -14.96 6.74
N GLU A 79 -13.32 -14.18 7.81
CA GLU A 79 -11.99 -13.71 8.24
C GLU A 79 -11.18 -14.75 9.05
N GLU A 80 -11.81 -15.82 9.57
CA GLU A 80 -11.16 -16.80 10.47
C GLU A 80 -10.55 -18.06 9.80
N ASP A 81 -10.31 -18.08 8.49
CA ASP A 81 -9.32 -19.02 7.89
C ASP A 81 -8.42 -18.44 6.78
N VAL A 82 -8.42 -17.13 6.51
CA VAL A 82 -7.47 -16.52 5.53
C VAL A 82 -6.17 -16.03 6.17
N GLY A 83 -6.19 -15.67 7.46
CA GLY A 83 -5.03 -15.05 8.13
C GLY A 83 -4.00 -16.01 8.77
N LYS A 84 -4.33 -17.28 9.01
CA LYS A 84 -3.45 -18.19 9.78
C LYS A 84 -2.56 -19.10 8.91
N GLU A 85 -2.92 -19.38 7.67
CA GLU A 85 -2.10 -20.21 6.78
C GLU A 85 -1.16 -19.40 5.87
N GLU A 86 -1.59 -18.23 5.36
CA GLU A 86 -0.75 -17.45 4.44
C GLU A 86 0.41 -16.69 5.10
N GLY A 87 0.26 -16.29 6.37
CA GLY A 87 1.29 -15.54 7.10
C GLY A 87 2.46 -16.41 7.54
N LYS A 88 2.20 -17.63 8.02
CA LYS A 88 3.25 -18.55 8.45
C LYS A 88 4.16 -18.96 7.30
N GLY A 89 3.59 -19.29 6.14
CA GLY A 89 4.37 -19.72 4.98
C GLY A 89 5.23 -18.62 4.37
N LYS A 90 4.75 -17.36 4.38
CA LYS A 90 5.53 -16.21 3.88
C LYS A 90 6.66 -15.84 4.83
N ASP A 91 6.42 -15.84 6.15
CA ASP A 91 7.45 -15.52 7.15
C ASP A 91 8.55 -16.59 7.23
N GLU A 92 8.20 -17.88 7.09
CA GLU A 92 9.19 -18.97 6.99
C GLU A 92 10.04 -18.86 5.71
N ALA A 93 9.41 -18.62 4.56
CA ALA A 93 10.13 -18.46 3.29
C ALA A 93 11.08 -17.25 3.30
N LEU A 94 10.66 -16.13 3.90
CA LEU A 94 11.51 -14.94 4.04
C LEU A 94 12.71 -15.21 4.94
N ASN A 95 12.53 -15.95 6.04
CA ASN A 95 13.63 -16.30 6.94
C ASN A 95 14.66 -17.22 6.27
N GLU A 96 14.23 -18.18 5.45
CA GLU A 96 15.13 -19.05 4.69
C GLU A 96 15.99 -18.25 3.69
N GLU A 97 15.41 -17.27 3.00
CA GLU A 97 16.12 -16.40 2.06
C GLU A 97 17.15 -15.51 2.80
N ILE A 98 16.77 -14.97 3.96
CA ILE A 98 17.67 -14.20 4.83
C ILE A 98 18.86 -15.07 5.27
N GLU A 99 18.63 -16.31 5.68
CA GLU A 99 19.70 -17.22 6.09
C GLU A 99 20.62 -17.62 4.92
N GLN A 100 20.07 -17.74 3.72
CA GLN A 100 20.87 -18.05 2.54
C GLN A 100 21.77 -16.87 2.15
N LEU A 101 21.22 -15.65 2.10
CA LEU A 101 21.97 -14.43 1.82
C LEU A 101 23.05 -14.18 2.89
N THR A 102 22.75 -14.46 4.16
CA THR A 102 23.72 -14.32 5.26
C THR A 102 24.90 -15.28 5.08
N ARG A 103 24.66 -16.52 4.65
CA ARG A 103 25.74 -17.47 4.33
C ARG A 103 26.59 -17.01 3.15
N GLU A 104 25.97 -16.48 2.11
CA GLU A 104 26.70 -15.97 0.95
C GLU A 104 27.57 -14.75 1.30
N VAL A 105 27.09 -13.86 2.18
CA VAL A 105 27.87 -12.73 2.72
C VAL A 105 28.99 -13.18 3.66
N ASP A 106 28.83 -14.28 4.40
CA ASP A 106 29.90 -14.85 5.22
C ASP A 106 30.99 -15.51 4.37
N GLU A 107 30.58 -16.23 3.32
CA GLU A 107 31.49 -16.75 2.31
C GLU A 107 32.25 -15.58 1.68
N THR A 108 31.50 -14.58 1.16
CA THR A 108 31.87 -13.16 1.11
C THR A 108 33.20 -12.70 1.70
N LEU A 109 33.06 -12.44 2.98
CA LEU A 109 34.07 -11.89 3.85
C LEU A 109 35.20 -12.91 4.06
N ARG A 110 34.94 -14.22 4.01
CA ARG A 110 35.99 -15.24 4.09
C ARG A 110 36.90 -15.20 2.88
N TRP A 111 36.38 -15.09 1.65
CA TRP A 111 37.25 -15.01 0.47
C TRP A 111 37.99 -13.67 0.41
N ALA A 112 37.33 -12.57 0.77
CA ALA A 112 37.99 -11.26 0.86
C ALA A 112 39.16 -11.27 1.86
N LYS A 113 38.96 -11.87 3.04
CA LYS A 113 39.99 -12.02 4.07
C LYS A 113 41.14 -12.95 3.65
N TRP A 114 40.83 -14.03 2.94
CA TRP A 114 41.83 -14.95 2.38
C TRP A 114 42.67 -14.27 1.28
N HIS A 115 42.05 -13.42 0.46
CA HIS A 115 42.75 -12.64 -0.56
C HIS A 115 43.64 -11.56 0.06
N GLU A 116 43.17 -10.87 1.10
CA GLU A 116 43.95 -9.88 1.85
C GLU A 116 45.16 -10.52 2.55
N GLU A 117 45.00 -11.70 3.13
CA GLU A 117 46.09 -12.44 3.78
C GLU A 117 47.14 -12.95 2.78
N ARG A 118 46.70 -13.40 1.59
CA ARG A 118 47.59 -13.78 0.48
C ARG A 118 48.36 -12.60 -0.10
N VAL A 119 47.70 -11.48 -0.37
CA VAL A 119 48.36 -10.26 -0.89
C VAL A 119 49.33 -9.69 0.15
N ARG A 120 49.01 -9.80 1.44
CA ARG A 120 49.92 -9.42 2.53
C ARG A 120 51.10 -10.40 2.70
N GLY A 121 50.95 -11.65 2.26
CA GLY A 121 52.00 -12.69 2.28
C GLY A 121 52.94 -12.67 1.06
N GLU A 122 52.49 -12.22 -0.11
CA GLU A 122 53.29 -12.15 -1.35
C GLU A 122 54.10 -10.84 -1.50
N GLY A 123 54.26 -10.06 -0.41
CA GLY A 123 55.15 -8.89 -0.34
C GLY A 123 56.63 -9.20 -0.09
N SER A 124 57.08 -10.46 -0.25
CA SER A 124 58.50 -10.81 -0.13
C SER A 124 58.86 -12.06 -0.95
N LYS A 125 59.15 -11.86 -2.25
CA LYS A 125 60.40 -12.28 -2.93
C LYS A 125 60.27 -12.19 -4.45
N ASP A 126 61.35 -11.68 -5.04
CA ASP A 126 61.61 -11.29 -6.43
C ASP A 126 61.52 -12.41 -7.48
N GLY A 127 61.34 -12.02 -8.76
CA GLY A 127 62.07 -12.64 -9.89
C GLY A 127 61.28 -13.28 -11.04
N GLU A 128 61.05 -12.50 -12.10
CA GLU A 128 61.25 -12.80 -13.55
C GLU A 128 60.76 -14.14 -14.19
N GLY A 129 59.97 -14.02 -15.27
CA GLY A 129 59.85 -15.07 -16.31
C GLY A 129 58.45 -15.22 -16.95
N GLY A 130 58.30 -14.82 -18.21
CA GLY A 130 57.04 -14.68 -18.92
C GLY A 130 56.25 -15.96 -19.28
N GLY A 131 54.96 -15.78 -19.57
CA GLY A 131 54.08 -16.80 -20.14
C GLY A 131 52.66 -16.27 -20.35
N ALA A 132 52.30 -16.02 -21.60
CA ALA A 132 50.98 -15.52 -22.00
C ALA A 132 49.86 -16.52 -21.67
N GLY A 133 48.76 -16.02 -21.09
CA GLY A 133 47.53 -16.77 -20.88
C GLY A 133 46.34 -15.83 -20.79
N LYS A 134 45.64 -15.63 -21.91
CA LYS A 134 44.35 -14.94 -21.98
C LYS A 134 43.32 -15.71 -21.14
N GLY A 135 42.86 -15.12 -20.04
CA GLY A 135 41.65 -15.53 -19.34
C GLY A 135 40.63 -14.41 -19.40
N LYS A 136 39.71 -14.48 -20.36
CA LYS A 136 38.46 -13.70 -20.32
C LYS A 136 37.68 -14.16 -19.10
N TYR A 137 37.32 -13.26 -18.21
CA TYR A 137 36.21 -13.48 -17.30
C TYR A 137 35.10 -12.53 -17.74
N GLU A 138 34.12 -13.12 -18.44
CA GLU A 138 32.83 -12.49 -18.68
C GLU A 138 32.12 -12.40 -17.33
N VAL A 139 31.73 -11.19 -16.93
CA VAL A 139 30.80 -10.99 -15.82
C VAL A 139 29.42 -11.33 -16.37
N GLU A 140 29.00 -12.59 -16.20
CA GLU A 140 27.59 -12.94 -16.37
C GLU A 140 26.80 -12.35 -15.20
N GLY A 141 26.13 -11.23 -15.51
CA GLY A 141 24.83 -10.85 -14.95
C GLY A 141 24.60 -11.06 -13.45
N GLY A 142 25.24 -10.25 -12.61
CA GLY A 142 24.70 -9.99 -11.28
C GLY A 142 23.34 -9.27 -11.42
N HIS A 143 22.28 -9.85 -10.85
CA HIS A 143 20.91 -9.31 -10.83
C HIS A 143 20.75 -8.07 -9.91
N LEU A 144 21.77 -7.21 -9.84
CA LEU A 144 21.79 -6.02 -8.99
C LEU A 144 21.79 -4.72 -9.81
N GLY A 145 21.48 -4.80 -11.11
CA GLY A 145 21.37 -3.64 -12.00
C GLY A 145 20.24 -2.66 -11.64
N HIS A 146 19.32 -3.02 -10.74
CA HIS A 146 18.21 -2.15 -10.33
C HIS A 146 18.46 -1.39 -9.02
N VAL A 147 19.53 -1.71 -8.27
CA VAL A 147 19.80 -1.11 -6.95
C VAL A 147 20.65 0.17 -7.05
N PHE A 148 21.51 0.30 -8.06
CA PHE A 148 22.28 1.53 -8.28
C PHE A 148 21.76 2.27 -9.51
N GLY A 149 20.73 3.09 -9.29
CA GLY A 149 20.24 4.04 -10.28
C GLY A 149 21.37 4.95 -10.74
N ALA A 150 21.67 4.92 -12.03
CA ALA A 150 22.56 5.87 -12.69
C ALA A 150 21.97 7.29 -12.52
N GLN A 151 22.51 8.03 -11.56
CA GLN A 151 22.27 9.45 -11.40
C GLN A 151 22.68 10.14 -12.71
N ARG A 152 21.70 10.67 -13.45
CA ARG A 152 21.95 11.56 -14.58
C ARG A 152 22.80 12.72 -14.08
N GLY A 153 24.01 12.84 -14.63
CA GLY A 153 24.84 14.01 -14.41
C GLY A 153 24.18 15.24 -15.02
N ASP A 154 23.78 16.16 -14.15
CA ASP A 154 23.47 17.54 -14.50
C ASP A 154 24.72 18.21 -15.08
N GLY A 155 24.68 18.50 -16.38
CA GLY A 155 25.68 19.28 -17.09
C GLY A 155 25.10 20.64 -17.50
N LYS A 156 25.11 21.60 -16.56
CA LYS A 156 24.85 23.02 -16.84
C LYS A 156 25.96 23.56 -17.75
N LYS A 157 25.62 24.10 -18.93
CA LYS A 157 26.41 25.16 -19.59
C LYS A 157 25.49 26.20 -20.23
N GLU A 158 25.74 27.42 -19.82
CA GLU A 158 25.23 28.69 -20.31
C GLU A 158 25.71 28.97 -21.75
N GLY A 159 24.95 29.78 -22.49
CA GLY A 159 25.37 30.30 -23.80
C GLY A 159 24.28 31.16 -24.45
N GLU A 160 24.50 32.47 -24.43
CA GLU A 160 23.71 33.54 -25.05
C GLU A 160 23.51 33.42 -26.57
N ALA A 161 22.51 34.18 -27.04
CA ALA A 161 22.50 35.03 -28.24
C ALA A 161 21.47 34.66 -29.32
N GLY A 162 20.65 35.66 -29.69
CA GLY A 162 19.87 35.70 -30.91
C GLY A 162 18.43 36.14 -30.71
#